data_AF-A0A4Y2K5M0-F1
#
_entry.id   AF-A0A4Y2K5M0-F1
#
_cell.length_a   1.000
_cell.length_b   1.000
_cell.length_c   1.000
_cell.angle_alpha   90.00
_cell.angle_beta   90.00
_cell.angle_gamma   90.00
#
_symmetry.space_group_name_H-M   'P 1'
#
loop_
_entity.id
_entity.type
_entity.pdbx_description
1 polymer ?
#
loop_
_entity_poly.entity_id
_entity_poly.type
_entity_poly.pdbx_seq_one_letter_code
_entity_poly.pdbx_strand_id
1 'polypeptide(L)'
;MHWRRASGEPLDGAVMESIKREFSCTSSFLPWISEGMVTYSNQEKADLHFMYGFANGNDLEAERLYRQHFPKSHVTDQKMFERFHRCSMPQQRGPNNITTRQQKLLSSIQRKFLLNITGAYNTTPTAALKVIEGLMPLHIKAKMQSTLVRVGRLGRNCDYEGIHFDHESYKQPSPPSTIHPALFSLEDRKTHGGQVPSNRTPIEVYTDGSKINNQTGSAFCVIANEAITKTWKAKLSPANTVLQAEMLALKAAIEWANTANEDVNICSNSESSLQALKSFNVKSKITQEAQITFLENARIRLGWVKKAHIGIKGNEIANTLAKEATTDGIPASLPFPKSFLKKQLLQLSLSRWQAEWDNGETG
;
A
#
# COMPACT_ATOMS: atom_id res chain seq x y z
N MET A 1 20.46 -16.11 -30.91
CA MET A 1 21.69 -15.48 -30.38
C MET A 1 22.13 -14.38 -31.34
N HIS A 2 21.96 -13.11 -30.95
CA HIS A 2 22.91 -12.01 -31.20
C HIS A 2 22.28 -10.71 -30.68
N TRP A 3 22.72 -10.31 -29.49
CA TRP A 3 22.43 -9.00 -28.91
C TRP A 3 23.31 -7.96 -29.61
N ARG A 4 22.72 -6.95 -30.28
CA ARG A 4 23.42 -5.69 -30.53
C ARG A 4 23.03 -4.68 -29.45
N ARG A 5 24.06 -4.12 -28.81
CA ARG A 5 24.00 -3.00 -27.86
C ARG A 5 23.16 -1.86 -28.43
N ALA A 6 22.22 -1.36 -27.64
CA ALA A 6 21.68 -0.02 -27.82
C ALA A 6 22.85 0.98 -27.68
N SER A 7 23.11 1.74 -28.75
CA SER A 7 23.97 2.91 -28.70
C SER A 7 23.32 3.96 -27.79
N GLY A 8 24.00 4.31 -26.70
CA GLY A 8 23.60 5.40 -25.82
C GLY A 8 23.93 6.75 -26.45
N GLU A 9 23.17 7.15 -27.46
CA GLU A 9 23.16 8.55 -27.89
C GLU A 9 22.15 9.33 -27.03
N PRO A 10 22.56 10.48 -26.46
CA PRO A 10 21.62 11.34 -25.74
C PRO A 10 20.56 11.88 -26.70
N LEU A 11 19.32 11.92 -26.23
CA LEU A 11 18.21 12.53 -26.97
C LEU A 11 18.57 13.98 -27.33
N ASP A 12 18.42 14.31 -28.62
CA ASP A 12 18.69 15.61 -29.22
C ASP A 12 18.07 16.78 -28.41
N GLY A 13 18.81 17.87 -28.26
CA GLY A 13 18.39 19.09 -27.57
C GLY A 13 17.10 19.69 -28.14
N ALA A 14 16.84 19.51 -29.43
CA ALA A 14 15.58 19.92 -30.06
C ALA A 14 14.38 19.07 -29.62
N VAL A 15 14.59 17.77 -29.40
CA VAL A 15 13.56 16.84 -28.87
C VAL A 15 13.27 17.17 -27.40
N MET A 16 14.31 17.49 -26.62
CA MET A 16 14.14 17.93 -25.23
C MET A 16 13.44 19.29 -25.12
N GLU A 17 13.70 20.25 -26.02
CA GLU A 17 12.97 21.52 -26.05
C GLU A 17 11.52 21.38 -26.54
N SER A 18 11.26 20.48 -27.49
CA SER A 18 9.90 20.13 -27.91
C SER A 18 9.11 19.49 -26.76
N ILE A 19 9.76 18.60 -25.99
CA ILE A 19 9.20 18.02 -24.75
C ILE A 19 8.99 19.11 -23.68
N LYS A 20 9.89 20.08 -23.51
CA LYS A 20 9.67 21.18 -22.55
C LYS A 20 8.52 22.10 -22.96
N ARG A 21 8.39 22.45 -24.24
CA ARG A 21 7.28 23.27 -24.76
C ARG A 21 5.93 22.58 -24.65
N GLU A 22 5.86 21.28 -24.96
CA GLU A 22 4.59 20.53 -24.97
C GLU A 22 4.10 20.08 -23.58
N PHE A 23 4.99 19.98 -22.58
CA PHE A 23 4.67 19.42 -21.25
C PHE A 23 4.43 20.47 -20.15
N SER A 24 4.37 21.75 -20.51
CA SER A 24 4.20 22.90 -19.61
C SER A 24 2.88 22.97 -18.83
N CYS A 25 1.94 22.00 -18.95
CA CYS A 25 0.60 22.16 -18.35
C CYS A 25 -0.03 20.93 -17.65
N THR A 26 0.65 19.79 -17.43
CA THR A 26 -0.09 18.56 -17.03
C THR A 26 0.55 17.62 -15.99
N SER A 27 1.59 18.04 -15.27
CA SER A 27 2.16 17.26 -14.14
C SER A 27 2.13 18.10 -12.87
N SER A 28 1.91 17.49 -11.69
CA SER A 28 2.10 18.14 -10.39
C SER A 28 3.57 18.48 -10.09
N PHE A 29 4.50 18.05 -10.95
CA PHE A 29 5.94 18.27 -10.82
C PHE A 29 6.51 19.30 -11.82
N LEU A 30 5.70 19.78 -12.79
CA LEU A 30 6.14 20.67 -13.87
C LEU A 30 5.70 22.16 -13.84
N PRO A 31 4.84 22.66 -12.93
CA PRO A 31 4.67 24.12 -12.77
C PRO A 31 5.99 24.79 -12.39
N TRP A 32 6.88 24.01 -11.76
CA TRP A 32 8.21 24.42 -11.36
C TRP A 32 9.12 24.83 -12.52
N ILE A 33 8.89 24.29 -13.72
CA ILE A 33 9.76 24.49 -14.89
C ILE A 33 9.18 25.56 -15.84
N SER A 34 7.86 25.68 -15.97
CA SER A 34 7.26 26.61 -16.95
C SER A 34 7.03 28.04 -16.44
N GLU A 35 7.06 28.28 -15.12
CA GLU A 35 6.69 29.59 -14.52
C GLU A 35 7.87 30.35 -13.89
N GLY A 36 9.12 30.02 -14.26
CA GLY A 36 10.31 30.70 -13.72
C GLY A 36 10.75 30.26 -12.32
N MET A 37 10.16 29.19 -11.76
CA MET A 37 10.41 28.73 -10.38
C MET A 37 11.70 27.89 -10.18
N VAL A 38 12.52 27.75 -11.23
CA VAL A 38 13.83 27.06 -11.16
C VAL A 38 14.87 27.92 -10.43
N THR A 39 14.63 29.22 -10.31
CA THR A 39 15.54 30.19 -9.68
C THR A 39 15.51 30.17 -8.15
N TYR A 40 14.53 29.50 -7.53
CA TYR A 40 14.37 29.42 -6.07
C TYR A 40 14.83 28.06 -5.53
N SER A 41 15.62 28.10 -4.46
CA SER A 41 16.03 26.93 -3.69
C SER A 41 14.84 26.28 -2.98
N ASN A 42 14.97 25.00 -2.61
CA ASN A 42 13.90 24.27 -1.91
C ASN A 42 13.53 24.91 -0.56
N GLN A 43 14.49 25.58 0.11
CA GLN A 43 14.24 26.30 1.36
C GLN A 43 13.38 27.54 1.11
N GLU A 44 13.73 28.36 0.13
CA GLU A 44 12.95 29.55 -0.24
C GLU A 44 11.53 29.17 -0.65
N LYS A 45 11.35 28.06 -1.37
CA LYS A 45 10.02 27.54 -1.74
C LYS A 45 9.17 27.21 -0.50
N ALA A 46 9.76 26.61 0.53
CA ALA A 46 9.08 26.28 1.78
C ALA A 46 8.72 27.55 2.57
N ASP A 47 9.62 28.53 2.61
CA ASP A 47 9.41 29.79 3.31
C ASP A 47 8.31 30.63 2.64
N LEU A 48 8.28 30.69 1.30
CA LEU A 48 7.21 31.34 0.54
C LEU A 48 5.85 30.67 0.78
N HIS A 49 5.81 29.32 0.78
CA HIS A 49 4.60 28.56 1.10
C HIS A 49 4.07 28.87 2.50
N PHE A 50 4.96 28.91 3.49
CA PHE A 50 4.63 29.18 4.89
C PHE A 50 4.12 30.62 5.07
N MET A 51 4.80 31.61 4.49
CA MET A 51 4.39 33.01 4.60
C MET A 51 3.03 33.29 3.95
N TYR A 52 2.70 32.61 2.85
CA TYR A 52 1.38 32.72 2.25
C TYR A 52 0.27 32.15 3.15
N GLY A 53 0.52 31.00 3.78
CA GLY A 53 -0.39 30.43 4.76
C GLY A 53 -0.56 31.31 6.00
N PHE A 54 0.53 31.89 6.49
CA PHE A 54 0.54 32.81 7.63
C PHE A 54 -0.20 34.12 7.32
N ALA A 55 -0.13 34.59 6.08
CA ALA A 55 -0.87 35.75 5.58
C ALA A 55 -2.34 35.45 5.19
N ASN A 56 -2.88 34.29 5.59
CA ASN A 56 -4.25 33.85 5.28
C ASN A 56 -4.60 33.91 3.78
N GLY A 57 -3.63 33.63 2.91
CA GLY A 57 -3.83 33.61 1.46
C GLY A 57 -3.80 34.99 0.78
N ASN A 58 -3.33 36.03 1.45
CA ASN A 58 -3.11 37.35 0.85
C ASN A 58 -1.65 37.50 0.38
N ASP A 59 -1.43 37.57 -0.94
CA ASP A 59 -0.09 37.69 -1.53
C ASP A 59 0.65 38.97 -1.08
N LEU A 60 -0.07 40.07 -0.90
CA LEU A 60 0.51 41.37 -0.59
C LEU A 60 1.02 41.43 0.85
N GLU A 61 0.28 40.81 1.77
CA GLU A 61 0.68 40.67 3.16
C GLU A 61 1.77 39.60 3.32
N ALA A 62 1.70 38.50 2.54
CA ALA A 62 2.75 37.47 2.51
C ALA A 62 4.09 38.05 2.06
N GLU A 63 4.10 38.90 1.02
CA GLU A 63 5.31 39.56 0.54
C GLU A 63 5.89 40.53 1.58
N ARG A 64 5.03 41.32 2.24
CA ARG A 64 5.44 42.25 3.30
C ARG A 64 6.13 41.50 4.44
N LEU A 65 5.52 40.42 4.91
CA LEU A 65 6.05 39.59 6.00
C LEU A 65 7.34 38.87 5.60
N TYR A 66 7.42 38.38 4.37
CA TYR A 66 8.62 37.74 3.84
C TYR A 66 9.79 38.72 3.75
N ARG A 67 9.56 39.95 3.26
CA ARG A 67 10.59 41.00 3.19
C ARG A 67 11.06 41.47 4.57
N GLN A 68 10.19 41.45 5.58
CA GLN A 68 10.55 41.76 6.97
C GLN A 68 11.47 40.69 7.58
N HIS A 69 11.23 39.41 7.28
CA HIS A 69 12.01 38.29 7.80
C HIS A 69 13.30 38.04 7.00
N PHE A 70 13.30 38.35 5.70
CA PHE A 70 14.41 38.12 4.79
C PHE A 70 14.74 39.38 3.96
N PRO A 71 15.40 40.39 4.56
CA PRO A 71 15.61 41.70 3.93
C PRO A 71 16.55 41.70 2.71
N LYS A 72 17.25 40.59 2.44
CA LYS A 72 18.19 40.44 1.30
C LYS A 72 17.62 39.62 0.12
N SER A 73 16.47 38.98 0.28
CA SER A 73 15.85 38.15 -0.77
C SER A 73 14.81 38.92 -1.58
N HIS A 74 14.87 38.80 -2.91
CA HIS A 74 13.92 39.46 -3.82
C HIS A 74 12.95 38.44 -4.42
N VAL A 75 11.65 38.61 -4.17
CA VAL A 75 10.60 37.85 -4.87
C VAL A 75 10.27 38.60 -6.16
N THR A 76 10.37 37.94 -7.31
CA THR A 76 10.25 38.60 -8.64
C THR A 76 8.82 38.79 -9.10
N ASP A 77 7.87 38.03 -8.54
CA ASP A 77 6.43 38.09 -8.85
C ASP A 77 5.62 37.84 -7.57
N GLN A 78 4.76 38.80 -7.21
CA GLN A 78 3.92 38.77 -6.02
C GLN A 78 2.98 37.55 -5.98
N LYS A 79 2.56 37.02 -7.15
CA LYS A 79 1.73 35.80 -7.22
C LYS A 79 2.51 34.51 -6.95
N MET A 80 3.82 34.57 -6.72
CA MET A 80 4.63 33.38 -6.43
C MET A 80 4.23 32.71 -5.11
N PHE A 81 3.79 33.48 -4.13
CA PHE A 81 3.32 32.98 -2.84
C PHE A 81 2.09 32.08 -3.01
N GLU A 82 1.03 32.58 -3.65
CA GLU A 82 -0.14 31.80 -4.02
C GLU A 82 0.22 30.57 -4.87
N ARG A 83 1.08 30.74 -5.89
CA ARG A 83 1.46 29.65 -6.79
C ARG A 83 2.20 28.52 -6.07
N PHE A 84 3.16 28.83 -5.20
CA PHE A 84 3.84 27.83 -4.37
C PHE A 84 2.86 27.14 -3.44
N HIS A 85 1.98 27.90 -2.80
CA HIS A 85 0.97 27.35 -1.90
C HIS A 85 0.02 26.38 -2.61
N ARG A 86 -0.48 26.76 -3.78
CA ARG A 86 -1.37 25.93 -4.61
C ARG A 86 -0.68 24.69 -5.19
N CYS A 87 0.60 24.76 -5.52
CA CYS A 87 1.36 23.60 -5.99
C CYS A 87 1.69 22.61 -4.87
N SER A 88 1.84 23.10 -3.63
CA SER A 88 2.22 22.28 -2.47
C SER A 88 1.02 21.69 -1.75
N MET A 89 -0.12 22.39 -1.78
CA MET A 89 -1.39 21.86 -1.31
C MET A 89 -2.06 21.07 -2.45
N PRO A 90 -2.28 19.75 -2.31
CA PRO A 90 -3.06 19.02 -3.29
C PRO A 90 -4.48 19.57 -3.27
N GLN A 91 -4.78 20.42 -4.25
CA GLN A 91 -6.08 21.03 -4.44
C GLN A 91 -7.14 19.92 -4.39
N GLN A 92 -8.15 20.12 -3.53
CA GLN A 92 -9.34 19.28 -3.39
C GLN A 92 -10.18 19.34 -4.68
N ARG A 93 -9.63 18.88 -5.81
CA ARG A 93 -10.40 18.63 -7.02
C ARG A 93 -10.84 17.17 -6.98
N GLY A 94 -12.14 16.98 -7.21
CA GLY A 94 -12.78 15.68 -7.44
C GLY A 94 -12.14 14.91 -8.61
N PRO A 95 -12.72 13.78 -9.04
CA PRO A 95 -12.04 12.80 -9.90
C PRO A 95 -11.46 13.47 -11.14
N ASN A 96 -10.13 13.56 -11.20
CA ASN A 96 -9.36 14.06 -12.33
C ASN A 96 -9.59 13.11 -13.52
N ASN A 97 -10.66 13.32 -14.27
CA ASN A 97 -10.84 12.65 -15.54
C ASN A 97 -9.79 13.19 -16.51
N ILE A 98 -9.01 12.29 -17.10
CA ILE A 98 -8.01 12.62 -18.10
C ILE A 98 -8.74 13.26 -19.29
N THR A 99 -8.35 14.47 -19.64
CA THR A 99 -8.94 15.18 -20.78
C THR A 99 -8.58 14.49 -22.10
N THR A 100 -9.40 14.66 -23.13
CA THR A 100 -9.14 14.10 -24.47
C THR A 100 -7.78 14.54 -25.02
N ARG A 101 -7.36 15.78 -24.73
CA ARG A 101 -6.03 16.29 -25.11
C ARG A 101 -4.91 15.50 -24.42
N GLN A 102 -5.02 15.28 -23.10
CA GLN A 102 -4.06 14.48 -22.34
C GLN A 102 -4.02 13.03 -22.81
N GLN A 103 -5.17 12.43 -23.12
CA GLN A 103 -5.24 11.07 -23.66
C GLN A 103 -4.53 10.95 -25.01
N LYS A 104 -4.74 11.90 -25.93
CA LYS A 104 -4.03 11.96 -27.22
C LYS A 104 -2.52 12.09 -27.03
N LEU A 105 -2.08 12.97 -26.12
CA LEU A 105 -0.66 13.16 -25.80
C LEU A 105 -0.04 11.86 -25.25
N LEU A 106 -0.68 11.23 -24.26
CA LEU A 106 -0.21 9.96 -23.68
C LEU A 106 -0.13 8.86 -24.74
N SER A 107 -1.11 8.80 -25.66
CA SER A 107 -1.07 7.82 -26.75
C SER A 107 0.04 8.11 -27.75
N SER A 108 0.34 9.37 -28.06
CA SER A 108 1.47 9.76 -28.92
C SER A 108 2.81 9.36 -28.31
N ILE A 109 2.99 9.59 -27.01
CA ILE A 109 4.18 9.17 -26.26
C ILE A 109 4.30 7.65 -26.29
N GLN A 110 3.24 6.92 -25.92
CA GLN A 110 3.24 5.46 -25.88
C GLN A 110 3.55 4.85 -27.26
N ARG A 111 3.04 5.45 -28.34
CA ARG A 111 3.27 5.00 -29.72
C ARG A 111 4.76 4.94 -30.06
N LYS A 112 5.54 5.96 -29.69
CA LYS A 112 6.99 6.00 -29.96
C LYS A 112 7.70 4.78 -29.34
N PHE A 113 7.36 4.44 -28.11
CA PHE A 113 7.92 3.25 -27.44
C PHE A 113 7.45 1.96 -28.10
N LEU A 114 6.17 1.85 -28.43
CA LEU A 114 5.61 0.65 -29.05
C LEU A 114 6.25 0.34 -30.41
N LEU A 115 6.45 1.35 -31.26
CA LEU A 115 7.14 1.18 -32.54
C LEU A 115 8.59 0.73 -32.35
N ASN A 116 9.30 1.28 -31.36
CA ASN A 116 10.68 0.88 -31.07
C ASN A 116 10.77 -0.55 -30.50
N ILE A 117 9.78 -0.98 -29.71
CA ILE A 117 9.75 -2.34 -29.14
C ILE A 117 9.43 -3.37 -30.23
N THR A 118 8.42 -3.08 -31.07
CA THR A 118 7.91 -4.02 -32.08
C THR A 118 8.70 -4.02 -33.39
N GLY A 119 9.39 -2.91 -33.71
CA GLY A 119 9.98 -2.69 -35.03
C GLY A 119 8.93 -2.53 -36.15
N ALA A 120 7.65 -2.32 -35.81
CA ALA A 120 6.57 -2.22 -36.77
C ALA A 120 6.64 -0.94 -37.62
N TYR A 121 6.00 -0.96 -38.79
CA TYR A 121 5.93 0.22 -39.66
C TYR A 121 5.21 1.39 -38.98
N ASN A 122 5.62 2.61 -39.31
CA ASN A 122 5.01 3.86 -38.81
C ASN A 122 3.52 4.02 -39.17
N THR A 123 2.99 3.21 -40.08
CA THR A 123 1.55 3.16 -40.45
C THR A 123 0.74 2.21 -39.58
N THR A 124 1.40 1.34 -38.77
CA THR A 124 0.71 0.34 -37.95
C THR A 124 -0.19 1.01 -36.91
N PRO A 125 -1.47 0.61 -36.76
CA PRO A 125 -2.37 1.18 -35.77
C PRO A 125 -1.84 1.05 -34.34
N THR A 126 -1.88 2.15 -33.57
CA THR A 126 -1.39 2.14 -32.17
C THR A 126 -2.20 1.17 -31.29
N ALA A 127 -3.49 1.00 -31.58
CA ALA A 127 -4.35 0.07 -30.85
C ALA A 127 -3.86 -1.38 -31.00
N ALA A 128 -3.55 -1.81 -32.23
CA ALA A 128 -3.02 -3.14 -32.51
C ALA A 128 -1.68 -3.38 -31.80
N LEU A 129 -0.76 -2.40 -31.83
CA LEU A 129 0.53 -2.51 -31.14
C LEU A 129 0.37 -2.71 -29.62
N LYS A 130 -0.60 -2.04 -28.99
CA LYS A 130 -0.88 -2.20 -27.56
C LYS A 130 -1.36 -3.62 -27.24
N VAL A 131 -2.22 -4.19 -28.08
CA VAL A 131 -2.77 -5.53 -27.90
C VAL A 131 -1.70 -6.59 -28.09
N ILE A 132 -0.92 -6.51 -29.18
CA ILE A 132 0.17 -7.46 -29.49
C ILE A 132 1.18 -7.51 -28.34
N GLU A 133 1.56 -6.36 -27.81
CA GLU A 133 2.52 -6.25 -26.70
C GLU A 133 1.90 -6.52 -25.31
N GLY A 134 0.58 -6.66 -25.21
CA GLY A 134 -0.11 -6.76 -23.92
C GLY A 134 0.06 -5.51 -23.04
N LEU A 135 0.31 -4.34 -23.65
CA LEU A 135 0.59 -3.09 -22.95
C LEU A 135 -0.65 -2.20 -22.88
N MET A 136 -1.26 -2.14 -21.69
CA MET A 136 -2.40 -1.28 -21.38
C MET A 136 -2.15 0.18 -21.81
N PRO A 137 -3.17 0.87 -22.37
CA PRO A 137 -3.09 2.29 -22.68
C PRO A 137 -2.67 3.14 -21.47
N LEU A 138 -1.74 4.07 -21.69
CA LEU A 138 -1.19 4.89 -20.60
C LEU A 138 -2.25 5.71 -19.86
N HIS A 139 -3.31 6.17 -20.51
CA HIS A 139 -4.38 6.93 -19.84
C HIS A 139 -5.16 6.05 -18.85
N ILE A 140 -5.47 4.81 -19.22
CA ILE A 140 -6.13 3.85 -18.32
C ILE A 140 -5.21 3.53 -17.14
N LYS A 141 -3.93 3.23 -17.42
CA LYS A 141 -2.93 2.92 -16.38
C LYS A 141 -2.73 4.09 -15.42
N ALA A 142 -2.67 5.32 -15.92
CA ALA A 142 -2.54 6.52 -15.11
C ALA A 142 -3.74 6.71 -14.18
N LYS A 143 -4.97 6.58 -14.70
CA LYS A 143 -6.20 6.67 -13.89
C LYS A 143 -6.23 5.57 -12.81
N MET A 144 -5.87 4.33 -13.18
CA MET A 144 -5.77 3.20 -12.24
C MET A 144 -4.78 3.48 -11.10
N GLN A 145 -3.57 3.95 -11.42
CA GLN A 145 -2.55 4.29 -10.42
C GLN A 145 -2.96 5.46 -9.53
N SER A 146 -3.60 6.48 -10.11
CA SER A 146 -4.16 7.61 -9.35
C SER A 146 -5.18 7.13 -8.32
N THR A 147 -6.12 6.27 -8.73
CA THR A 147 -7.10 5.66 -7.81
C THR A 147 -6.43 4.83 -6.72
N LEU A 148 -5.46 3.99 -7.08
CA LEU A 148 -4.74 3.15 -6.12
C LEU A 148 -4.04 3.98 -5.03
N VAL A 149 -3.44 5.12 -5.40
CA VAL A 149 -2.80 6.04 -4.45
C VAL A 149 -3.84 6.77 -3.63
N ARG A 150 -4.91 7.28 -4.26
CA ARG A 150 -5.98 8.04 -3.60
C ARG A 150 -6.66 7.21 -2.50
N VAL A 151 -7.10 6.01 -2.85
CA VAL A 151 -7.80 5.10 -1.94
C VAL A 151 -6.83 4.41 -0.97
N GLY A 152 -5.72 3.87 -1.47
CA GLY A 152 -4.84 2.99 -0.69
C GLY A 152 -3.71 3.68 0.07
N ARG A 153 -3.50 5.00 -0.11
CA ARG A 153 -2.46 5.76 0.60
C ARG A 153 -2.94 7.07 1.19
N LEU A 154 -3.77 7.83 0.45
CA LEU A 154 -4.22 9.15 0.89
C LEU A 154 -5.49 9.10 1.74
N GLY A 155 -6.12 7.93 1.91
CA GLY A 155 -7.35 7.80 2.67
C GLY A 155 -8.48 8.66 2.10
N ARG A 156 -8.68 8.60 0.78
CA ARG A 156 -9.74 9.36 0.11
C ARG A 156 -10.58 8.46 -0.77
N ASN A 157 -11.90 8.65 -0.72
CA ASN A 157 -12.84 7.92 -1.56
C ASN A 157 -12.68 8.29 -3.03
N CYS A 158 -13.06 7.37 -3.91
CA CYS A 158 -12.81 7.49 -5.33
C CYS A 158 -13.79 6.66 -6.15
N ASP A 159 -14.36 7.25 -7.19
CA ASP A 159 -15.05 6.48 -8.22
C ASP A 159 -14.10 6.07 -9.34
N TYR A 160 -14.23 4.83 -9.81
CA TYR A 160 -13.47 4.31 -10.95
C TYR A 160 -14.34 3.36 -11.77
N GLU A 161 -14.55 3.69 -13.05
CA GLU A 161 -15.39 2.93 -13.98
C GLU A 161 -16.79 2.62 -13.41
N GLY A 162 -17.43 3.61 -12.78
CA GLY A 162 -18.77 3.49 -12.22
C GLY A 162 -18.84 2.79 -10.85
N ILE A 163 -17.72 2.32 -10.31
CA ILE A 163 -17.66 1.69 -8.99
C ILE A 163 -17.10 2.67 -7.96
N HIS A 164 -17.81 2.81 -6.84
CA HIS A 164 -17.38 3.59 -5.69
C HIS A 164 -16.39 2.81 -4.83
N PHE A 165 -15.20 3.36 -4.59
CA PHE A 165 -14.20 2.82 -3.69
C PHE A 165 -14.15 3.68 -2.42
N ASP A 166 -14.70 3.12 -1.35
CA ASP A 166 -14.53 3.63 0.00
C ASP A 166 -13.13 3.27 0.54
N HIS A 167 -12.40 4.25 1.05
CA HIS A 167 -11.05 4.03 1.57
C HIS A 167 -11.04 3.27 2.90
N GLU A 168 -12.09 3.34 3.72
CA GLU A 168 -12.16 2.69 5.03
C GLU A 168 -12.21 1.16 4.90
N SER A 169 -12.82 0.69 3.82
CA SER A 169 -12.85 -0.72 3.43
C SER A 169 -11.45 -1.32 3.17
N TYR A 170 -10.41 -0.52 2.94
CA TYR A 170 -9.06 -1.00 2.63
C TYR A 170 -8.03 -0.65 3.70
N LYS A 171 -7.00 -1.49 3.80
CA LYS A 171 -5.88 -1.28 4.70
C LYS A 171 -5.14 0.02 4.37
N GLN A 172 -5.27 0.99 5.27
CA GLN A 172 -4.54 2.26 5.21
C GLN A 172 -3.11 2.11 5.74
N PRO A 173 -2.16 2.95 5.29
CA PRO A 173 -0.86 3.07 5.96
C PRO A 173 -1.07 3.49 7.41
N SER A 174 -0.59 2.69 8.36
CA SER A 174 -0.51 3.13 9.75
C SER A 174 0.68 4.06 9.95
N PRO A 175 0.58 5.07 10.84
CA PRO A 175 1.77 5.80 11.29
C PRO A 175 2.78 4.81 11.89
N PRO A 176 4.07 5.18 11.95
CA PRO A 176 5.08 4.39 12.65
C PRO A 176 4.64 4.06 14.08
N SER A 177 5.12 2.94 14.60
CA SER A 177 4.85 2.56 15.99
C SER A 177 5.25 3.68 16.94
N THR A 178 4.42 3.95 17.94
CA THR A 178 4.70 4.88 19.04
C THR A 178 5.60 4.27 20.11
N ILE A 179 5.88 2.96 20.03
CA ILE A 179 6.77 2.26 20.95
C ILE A 179 8.19 2.77 20.72
N HIS A 180 8.86 3.19 21.80
CA HIS A 180 10.26 3.60 21.72
C HIS A 180 11.15 2.38 21.39
N PRO A 181 12.14 2.47 20.48
CA PRO A 181 12.98 1.32 20.11
C PRO A 181 13.62 0.61 21.29
N ALA A 182 14.04 1.34 22.32
CA ALA A 182 14.64 0.75 23.53
C ALA A 182 13.65 -0.07 24.39
N LEU A 183 12.34 0.15 24.24
CA LEU A 183 11.29 -0.64 24.91
C LEU A 183 10.86 -1.85 24.08
N PHE A 184 11.34 -1.93 22.83
CA PHE A 184 11.05 -3.01 21.90
C PHE A 184 12.19 -4.06 21.94
N SER A 185 12.37 -4.71 23.08
CA SER A 185 13.26 -5.87 23.20
C SER A 185 12.44 -7.16 23.27
N LEU A 186 12.44 -7.92 22.18
CA LEU A 186 11.68 -9.16 22.01
C LEU A 186 12.58 -10.41 22.00
N GLU A 187 13.90 -10.24 22.15
CA GLU A 187 14.87 -11.32 22.00
C GLU A 187 14.71 -12.40 23.08
N ASP A 188 14.43 -12.00 24.32
CA ASP A 188 14.27 -12.91 25.48
C ASP A 188 12.94 -13.69 25.49
N ARG A 189 11.98 -13.35 24.62
CA ARG A 189 10.63 -13.95 24.59
C ARG A 189 10.47 -15.07 23.54
N LYS A 190 11.58 -15.55 22.94
CA LYS A 190 11.62 -16.73 22.06
C LYS A 190 11.89 -18.02 22.83
N THR A 191 11.13 -19.07 22.55
CA THR A 191 11.64 -20.44 22.69
C THR A 191 12.54 -20.74 21.48
N HIS A 192 13.79 -21.13 21.71
CA HIS A 192 14.74 -21.46 20.63
C HIS A 192 14.27 -22.73 19.90
N GLY A 193 14.40 -22.71 18.56
CA GLY A 193 13.74 -23.66 17.66
C GLY A 193 14.12 -25.13 17.89
N GLY A 194 13.14 -26.00 17.65
CA GLY A 194 13.31 -27.46 17.54
C GLY A 194 12.99 -28.26 18.80
N GLN A 195 12.89 -27.62 19.96
CA GLN A 195 12.36 -28.27 21.15
C GLN A 195 10.91 -27.84 21.35
N VAL A 196 10.04 -28.85 21.43
CA VAL A 196 8.72 -28.78 22.09
C VAL A 196 8.86 -27.89 23.33
N PRO A 197 7.89 -27.01 23.64
CA PRO A 197 7.91 -26.30 24.91
C PRO A 197 8.32 -27.27 26.02
N SER A 198 9.39 -26.94 26.74
CA SER A 198 9.79 -27.68 27.93
C SER A 198 8.51 -27.98 28.74
N ASN A 199 8.38 -29.17 29.33
CA ASN A 199 7.29 -29.65 30.22
C ASN A 199 6.99 -28.73 31.43
N ARG A 200 7.32 -27.43 31.37
CA ARG A 200 7.29 -26.42 32.42
C ARG A 200 6.17 -25.40 32.26
N THR A 201 5.56 -25.24 31.08
CA THR A 201 4.37 -24.38 30.93
C THR A 201 3.11 -25.23 30.77
N PRO A 202 2.15 -25.15 31.71
CA PRO A 202 0.92 -25.94 31.63
C PRO A 202 0.03 -25.56 30.45
N ILE A 203 0.21 -24.36 29.87
CA ILE A 203 -0.67 -23.78 28.85
C ILE A 203 0.07 -23.51 27.55
N GLU A 204 -0.39 -24.17 26.49
CA GLU A 204 0.04 -23.94 25.11
C GLU A 204 -1.13 -23.41 24.28
N VAL A 205 -0.85 -22.43 23.43
CA VAL A 205 -1.82 -21.88 22.49
C VAL A 205 -1.31 -22.09 21.08
N TYR A 206 -2.13 -22.65 20.21
CA TYR A 206 -1.79 -22.85 18.80
C TYR A 206 -2.69 -21.98 17.94
N THR A 207 -2.09 -21.30 16.96
CA THR A 207 -2.79 -20.36 16.08
C THR A 207 -2.67 -20.82 14.63
N ASP A 208 -3.73 -20.68 13.84
CA ASP A 208 -3.67 -20.92 12.40
C ASP A 208 -4.62 -20.02 11.62
N GLY A 209 -4.31 -19.83 10.34
CA GLY A 209 -5.12 -19.11 9.37
C GLY A 209 -5.27 -19.94 8.10
N SER A 210 -6.49 -20.03 7.58
CA SER A 210 -6.79 -20.84 6.41
C SER A 210 -7.55 -20.06 5.35
N LYS A 211 -7.36 -20.47 4.10
CA LYS A 211 -8.18 -20.01 2.97
C LYS A 211 -8.52 -21.17 2.07
N ILE A 212 -9.80 -21.52 2.03
CA ILE A 212 -10.35 -22.64 1.25
C ILE A 212 -11.59 -22.16 0.52
N ASN A 213 -11.75 -22.53 -0.76
CA ASN A 213 -12.93 -22.17 -1.58
C ASN A 213 -13.25 -20.66 -1.54
N ASN A 214 -12.19 -19.84 -1.58
CA ASN A 214 -12.27 -18.37 -1.48
C ASN A 214 -12.84 -17.84 -0.16
N GLN A 215 -13.07 -18.67 0.85
CA GLN A 215 -13.44 -18.26 2.20
C GLN A 215 -12.19 -18.25 3.09
N THR A 216 -12.12 -17.29 4.00
CA THR A 216 -10.95 -17.08 4.87
C THR A 216 -11.36 -17.31 6.31
N GLY A 217 -10.62 -18.15 7.02
CA GLY A 217 -10.87 -18.51 8.42
C GLY A 217 -9.63 -18.33 9.27
N SER A 218 -9.83 -17.96 10.53
CA SER A 218 -8.79 -17.71 11.52
C SER A 218 -9.17 -18.44 12.81
N ALA A 219 -8.23 -19.09 13.47
CA ALA A 219 -8.52 -19.80 14.70
C ALA A 219 -7.33 -19.91 15.64
N PHE A 220 -7.64 -20.07 16.93
CA PHE A 220 -6.67 -20.58 17.90
C PHE A 220 -7.31 -21.63 18.80
N CYS A 221 -6.48 -22.51 19.36
CA CYS A 221 -6.86 -23.42 20.43
C CYS A 221 -5.88 -23.33 21.59
N VAL A 222 -6.40 -23.52 22.79
CA VAL A 222 -5.63 -23.61 24.03
C VAL A 222 -5.63 -25.05 24.48
N ILE A 223 -4.44 -25.57 24.76
CA ILE A 223 -4.22 -26.89 25.34
C ILE A 223 -3.60 -26.68 26.70
N ALA A 224 -4.24 -27.25 27.73
CA ALA A 224 -3.65 -27.36 29.05
C ALA A 224 -3.80 -28.78 29.57
N ASN A 225 -2.73 -29.32 30.15
CA ASN A 225 -2.68 -30.71 30.63
C ASN A 225 -3.19 -31.72 29.57
N GLU A 226 -2.71 -31.57 28.32
CA GLU A 226 -3.06 -32.41 27.15
C GLU A 226 -4.52 -32.36 26.67
N ALA A 227 -5.38 -31.56 27.33
CA ALA A 227 -6.78 -31.36 26.99
C ALA A 227 -7.00 -29.99 26.34
N ILE A 228 -7.95 -29.92 25.40
CA ILE A 228 -8.38 -28.65 24.80
C ILE A 228 -9.25 -27.93 25.84
N THR A 229 -8.80 -26.78 26.32
CA THR A 229 -9.53 -25.99 27.31
C THR A 229 -10.32 -24.85 26.67
N LYS A 230 -9.87 -24.37 25.51
CA LYS A 230 -10.56 -23.30 24.78
C LYS A 230 -10.27 -23.36 23.28
N THR A 231 -11.26 -22.93 22.50
CA THR A 231 -11.14 -22.72 21.06
C THR A 231 -11.74 -21.39 20.69
N TRP A 232 -11.21 -20.78 19.64
CA TRP A 232 -11.78 -19.58 19.03
C TRP A 232 -11.69 -19.69 17.52
N LYS A 233 -12.77 -19.28 16.85
CA LYS A 233 -12.91 -19.33 15.40
C LYS A 233 -13.51 -18.02 14.90
N ALA A 234 -12.87 -17.42 13.91
CA ALA A 234 -13.37 -16.24 13.22
C ALA A 234 -13.39 -16.42 11.70
N LYS A 235 -14.50 -15.98 11.12
CA LYS A 235 -14.72 -15.93 9.68
C LYS A 235 -14.37 -14.54 9.16
N LEU A 236 -13.42 -14.48 8.23
CA LEU A 236 -13.01 -13.26 7.55
C LEU A 236 -13.69 -13.14 6.18
N SER A 237 -13.63 -11.94 5.60
CA SER A 237 -14.12 -11.73 4.24
C SER A 237 -13.33 -12.58 3.23
N PRO A 238 -13.98 -13.08 2.16
CA PRO A 238 -13.31 -13.71 1.02
C PRO A 238 -12.15 -12.88 0.43
N ALA A 239 -12.19 -11.55 0.58
CA ALA A 239 -11.16 -10.65 0.11
C ALA A 239 -9.86 -10.67 0.95
N ASN A 240 -9.91 -11.13 2.19
CA ASN A 240 -8.75 -11.18 3.07
C ASN A 240 -7.74 -12.27 2.67
N THR A 241 -6.49 -12.09 3.08
CA THR A 241 -5.42 -13.07 2.82
C THR A 241 -5.25 -14.04 3.99
N VAL A 242 -4.62 -15.19 3.72
CA VAL A 242 -4.17 -16.13 4.76
C VAL A 242 -3.33 -15.42 5.82
N LEU A 243 -2.38 -14.57 5.40
CA LEU A 243 -1.54 -13.80 6.33
C LEU A 243 -2.35 -12.89 7.26
N GLN A 244 -3.47 -12.30 6.79
CA GLN A 244 -4.35 -11.52 7.67
C GLN A 244 -5.07 -12.42 8.68
N ALA A 245 -5.45 -13.62 8.28
CA ALA A 245 -6.08 -14.61 9.15
C ALA A 245 -5.11 -15.15 10.21
N GLU A 246 -3.87 -15.47 9.82
CA GLU A 246 -2.82 -15.91 10.74
C GLU A 246 -2.49 -14.82 11.76
N MET A 247 -2.35 -13.56 11.31
CA MET A 247 -2.11 -12.43 12.21
C MET A 247 -3.29 -12.16 13.16
N LEU A 248 -4.53 -12.35 12.70
CA LEU A 248 -5.72 -12.24 13.55
C LEU A 248 -5.77 -13.33 14.61
N ALA A 249 -5.46 -14.57 14.24
CA ALA A 249 -5.41 -15.69 15.17
C ALA A 249 -4.35 -15.44 16.26
N LEU A 250 -3.18 -14.93 15.84
CA LEU A 250 -2.10 -14.56 16.74
C LEU A 250 -2.52 -13.43 17.69
N LYS A 251 -3.14 -12.36 17.17
CA LYS A 251 -3.66 -11.27 17.98
C LYS A 251 -4.67 -11.76 19.03
N ALA A 252 -5.65 -12.56 18.61
CA ALA A 252 -6.69 -13.07 19.50
C ALA A 252 -6.12 -14.03 20.57
N ALA A 253 -5.10 -14.82 20.23
CA ALA A 253 -4.38 -15.65 21.18
C ALA A 253 -3.63 -14.82 22.23
N ILE A 254 -2.99 -13.72 21.82
CA ILE A 254 -2.30 -12.79 22.73
C ILE A 254 -3.30 -12.10 23.66
N GLU A 255 -4.42 -11.60 23.12
CA GLU A 255 -5.50 -10.99 23.91
C GLU A 255 -6.05 -11.97 24.95
N TRP A 256 -6.27 -13.23 24.56
CA TRP A 256 -6.68 -14.27 25.50
C TRP A 256 -5.62 -14.56 26.57
N ALA A 257 -4.36 -14.68 26.18
CA ALA A 257 -3.26 -14.95 27.12
C ALA A 257 -3.10 -13.83 28.18
N ASN A 258 -3.37 -12.58 27.81
CA ASN A 258 -3.41 -11.47 28.77
C ASN A 258 -4.53 -11.62 29.82
N THR A 259 -5.65 -12.25 29.48
CA THR A 259 -6.73 -12.53 30.44
C THR A 259 -6.44 -13.74 31.33
N ALA A 260 -5.58 -14.66 30.90
CA ALA A 260 -5.27 -15.88 31.64
C ALA A 260 -4.37 -15.64 32.86
N ASN A 261 -3.59 -14.55 32.87
CA ASN A 261 -2.63 -14.20 33.95
C ASN A 261 -1.65 -15.33 34.33
N GLU A 262 -1.37 -16.26 33.42
CA GLU A 262 -0.44 -17.39 33.58
C GLU A 262 0.72 -17.30 32.57
N ASP A 263 1.73 -18.16 32.74
CA ASP A 263 2.78 -18.32 31.73
C ASP A 263 2.23 -19.09 30.53
N VAL A 264 2.16 -18.41 29.37
CA VAL A 264 1.53 -18.93 28.16
C VAL A 264 2.53 -19.00 27.02
N ASN A 265 2.62 -20.17 26.39
CA ASN A 265 3.39 -20.36 25.17
C ASN A 265 2.48 -20.33 23.94
N ILE A 266 2.58 -19.27 23.14
CA ILE A 266 1.83 -19.15 21.88
C ILE A 266 2.70 -19.64 20.72
N CYS A 267 2.19 -20.63 20.00
CA CYS A 267 2.81 -21.33 18.91
C CYS A 267 2.10 -20.99 17.59
N SER A 268 2.86 -20.51 16.60
CA SER A 268 2.36 -20.23 15.26
C SER A 268 3.22 -20.93 14.20
N ASN A 269 2.57 -21.44 13.15
CA ASN A 269 3.24 -21.98 11.96
C ASN A 269 3.64 -20.87 10.95
N SER A 270 3.11 -19.65 11.13
CA SER A 270 3.33 -18.51 10.24
C SER A 270 4.59 -17.75 10.62
N GLU A 271 5.72 -18.13 10.01
CA GLU A 271 6.99 -17.42 10.20
C GLU A 271 6.84 -15.92 9.86
N SER A 272 6.10 -15.61 8.80
CA SER A 272 5.81 -14.22 8.40
C SER A 272 5.06 -13.43 9.48
N SER A 273 4.10 -14.04 10.18
CA SER A 273 3.37 -13.36 11.25
C SER A 273 4.27 -13.11 12.47
N LEU A 274 5.08 -14.11 12.84
CA LEU A 274 6.03 -14.00 13.94
C LEU A 274 7.15 -12.98 13.65
N GLN A 275 7.68 -12.95 12.43
CA GLN A 275 8.66 -11.96 12.00
C GLN A 275 8.06 -10.55 11.97
N ALA A 276 6.81 -10.41 11.49
CA ALA A 276 6.12 -9.12 11.49
C ALA A 276 5.93 -8.59 12.91
N LEU A 277 5.53 -9.45 13.86
CA LEU A 277 5.38 -9.06 15.26
C LEU A 277 6.72 -8.63 15.90
N LYS A 278 7.85 -9.17 15.42
CA LYS A 278 9.21 -8.83 15.89
C LYS A 278 9.84 -7.65 15.16
N SER A 279 9.21 -7.13 14.12
CA SER A 279 9.74 -5.99 13.38
C SER A 279 9.32 -4.70 14.06
N PHE A 280 10.27 -3.80 14.29
CA PHE A 280 9.95 -2.46 14.79
C PHE A 280 9.16 -1.62 13.77
N ASN A 281 9.48 -1.80 12.47
CA ASN A 281 8.93 -0.97 11.40
C ASN A 281 7.73 -1.63 10.71
N VAL A 282 6.63 -1.75 11.45
CA VAL A 282 5.39 -2.34 10.95
C VAL A 282 4.38 -1.26 10.62
N LYS A 283 3.79 -1.33 9.42
CA LYS A 283 2.76 -0.39 8.91
C LYS A 283 1.35 -0.96 8.96
N SER A 284 1.18 -2.08 9.65
CA SER A 284 -0.04 -2.88 9.68
C SER A 284 -0.76 -2.66 11.01
N LYS A 285 -1.93 -2.03 10.99
CA LYS A 285 -2.71 -1.73 12.21
C LYS A 285 -2.90 -2.96 13.11
N ILE A 286 -3.41 -4.07 12.56
CA ILE A 286 -3.62 -5.32 13.32
C ILE A 286 -2.32 -5.83 13.96
N THR A 287 -1.18 -5.65 13.31
CA THR A 287 0.11 -6.11 13.82
C THR A 287 0.63 -5.16 14.88
N GLN A 288 0.45 -3.84 14.72
CA GLN A 288 0.78 -2.86 15.76
C GLN A 288 -0.07 -3.08 17.02
N GLU A 289 -1.38 -3.32 16.86
CA GLU A 289 -2.27 -3.68 17.98
C GLU A 289 -1.77 -4.96 18.67
N ALA A 290 -1.49 -6.01 17.91
CA ALA A 290 -0.94 -7.26 18.46
C ALA A 290 0.41 -7.04 19.17
N GLN A 291 1.28 -6.17 18.66
CA GLN A 291 2.57 -5.82 19.28
C GLN A 291 2.37 -5.13 20.63
N ILE A 292 1.48 -4.13 20.68
CA ILE A 292 1.19 -3.40 21.92
C ILE A 292 0.67 -4.37 22.98
N THR A 293 -0.37 -5.14 22.63
CA THR A 293 -0.98 -6.13 23.55
C THR A 293 0.01 -7.22 23.97
N PHE A 294 0.92 -7.62 23.08
CA PHE A 294 1.97 -8.58 23.42
C PHE A 294 2.99 -8.02 24.41
N LEU A 295 3.37 -6.75 24.28
CA LEU A 295 4.39 -6.14 25.15
C LEU A 295 3.89 -5.93 26.58
N GLU A 296 2.58 -5.74 26.77
CA GLU A 296 1.93 -5.58 28.08
C GLU A 296 2.18 -6.76 29.04
N ASN A 297 2.40 -7.97 28.52
CA ASN A 297 2.55 -9.17 29.34
C ASN A 297 3.87 -9.90 29.08
N ALA A 298 4.77 -9.84 30.06
CA ALA A 298 6.08 -10.50 30.01
C ALA A 298 6.00 -12.04 30.13
N ARG A 299 4.84 -12.60 30.53
CA ARG A 299 4.61 -14.04 30.69
C ARG A 299 4.29 -14.76 29.39
N ILE A 300 4.03 -14.02 28.30
CA ILE A 300 3.76 -14.61 26.99
C ILE A 300 5.07 -14.86 26.26
N ARG A 301 5.27 -16.11 25.83
CA ARG A 301 6.38 -16.51 24.96
C ARG A 301 5.88 -16.92 23.59
N LEU A 302 6.68 -16.66 22.56
CA LEU A 302 6.35 -16.97 21.18
C LEU A 302 7.23 -18.11 20.66
N GLY A 303 6.58 -19.20 20.26
CA GLY A 303 7.18 -20.34 19.58
C GLY A 303 6.84 -20.35 18.09
N TRP A 304 7.82 -20.73 17.27
CA TRP A 304 7.57 -21.09 15.87
C TRP A 304 7.47 -22.60 15.74
N VAL A 305 6.37 -23.07 15.19
CA VAL A 305 6.17 -24.48 14.86
C VAL A 305 6.55 -24.68 13.41
N LYS A 306 7.61 -25.46 13.17
CA LYS A 306 8.05 -25.77 11.82
C LYS A 306 7.02 -26.68 11.16
N LYS A 307 6.50 -26.25 10.01
CA LYS A 307 5.49 -26.94 9.19
C LYS A 307 5.89 -28.36 8.72
N ALA A 308 7.10 -28.82 9.04
CA ALA A 308 7.67 -30.10 8.61
C ALA A 308 7.36 -31.29 9.54
N HIS A 309 6.79 -31.07 10.72
CA HIS A 309 6.45 -32.16 11.65
C HIS A 309 4.94 -32.37 11.73
N ILE A 310 4.44 -33.29 10.91
CA ILE A 310 3.14 -33.96 11.13
C ILE A 310 3.18 -34.57 12.55
N GLY A 311 2.13 -34.39 13.36
CA GLY A 311 2.05 -34.97 14.70
C GLY A 311 2.02 -33.99 15.88
N ILE A 312 2.07 -32.66 15.67
CA ILE A 312 1.82 -31.70 16.75
C ILE A 312 0.31 -31.50 16.90
N LYS A 313 -0.28 -32.23 17.85
CA LYS A 313 -1.73 -32.27 18.12
C LYS A 313 -2.38 -30.87 18.13
N GLY A 314 -1.80 -29.91 18.83
CA GLY A 314 -2.36 -28.55 18.90
C GLY A 314 -2.33 -27.78 17.59
N ASN A 315 -1.28 -27.93 16.79
CA ASN A 315 -1.20 -27.30 15.47
C ASN A 315 -2.21 -27.91 14.49
N GLU A 316 -2.44 -29.22 14.56
CA GLU A 316 -3.44 -29.91 13.74
C GLU A 316 -4.88 -29.50 14.11
N ILE A 317 -5.14 -29.33 15.41
CA ILE A 317 -6.42 -28.80 15.91
C ILE A 317 -6.62 -27.36 15.41
N ALA A 318 -5.64 -26.48 15.58
CA ALA A 318 -5.74 -25.09 15.13
C ALA A 318 -5.99 -24.98 13.61
N ASN A 319 -5.30 -25.81 12.81
CA ASN A 319 -5.52 -25.90 11.35
C ASN A 319 -6.95 -26.36 11.03
N THR A 320 -7.44 -27.39 11.71
CA THR A 320 -8.81 -27.89 11.51
C THR A 320 -9.84 -26.82 11.86
N LEU A 321 -9.67 -26.15 13.01
CA LEU A 321 -10.53 -25.04 13.43
C LEU A 321 -10.47 -23.87 12.45
N ALA A 322 -9.31 -23.52 11.90
CA ALA A 322 -9.19 -22.44 10.92
C ALA A 322 -9.91 -22.77 9.60
N LYS A 323 -9.96 -24.06 9.22
CA LYS A 323 -10.74 -24.53 8.07
C LYS A 323 -12.24 -24.48 8.35
N GLU A 324 -12.68 -24.96 9.51
CA GLU A 324 -14.09 -24.87 9.94
C GLU A 324 -14.55 -23.41 9.99
N ALA A 325 -13.71 -22.53 10.53
CA ALA A 325 -13.99 -21.10 10.68
C ALA A 325 -14.33 -20.40 9.35
N THR A 326 -13.94 -20.98 8.20
CA THR A 326 -14.35 -20.47 6.89
C THR A 326 -15.87 -20.51 6.71
N THR A 327 -16.57 -21.46 7.35
CA THR A 327 -18.03 -21.62 7.27
C THR A 327 -18.73 -21.23 8.56
N ASP A 328 -18.19 -21.60 9.72
CA ASP A 328 -18.88 -21.53 11.03
C ASP A 328 -18.22 -20.58 12.05
N GLY A 329 -17.22 -19.79 11.61
CA GLY A 329 -16.53 -18.84 12.47
C GLY A 329 -17.37 -17.60 12.77
N ILE A 330 -17.07 -16.96 13.91
CA ILE A 330 -17.67 -15.68 14.28
C ILE A 330 -17.26 -14.63 13.23
N PRO A 331 -18.18 -13.85 12.65
CA PRO A 331 -17.82 -12.83 11.67
C PRO A 331 -16.83 -11.80 12.25
N ALA A 332 -15.67 -11.67 11.61
CA ALA A 332 -14.66 -10.69 11.94
C ALA A 332 -14.41 -9.76 10.76
N SER A 333 -14.42 -8.45 11.01
CA SER A 333 -14.17 -7.44 10.00
C SER A 333 -12.71 -7.00 10.04
N LEU A 334 -11.99 -7.20 8.93
CA LEU A 334 -10.66 -6.65 8.70
C LEU A 334 -10.62 -5.90 7.37
N PRO A 335 -9.98 -4.71 7.33
CA PRO A 335 -9.79 -3.98 6.08
C PRO A 335 -9.12 -4.84 5.01
N PHE A 336 -9.56 -4.67 3.76
CA PHE A 336 -9.06 -5.45 2.64
C PHE A 336 -7.60 -5.09 2.32
N PRO A 337 -6.80 -6.06 1.88
CA PRO A 337 -5.40 -5.80 1.58
C PRO A 337 -5.26 -4.95 0.31
N LYS A 338 -4.18 -4.17 0.20
CA LYS A 338 -3.89 -3.35 -1.00
C LYS A 338 -3.79 -4.18 -2.28
N SER A 339 -3.38 -5.44 -2.17
CA SER A 339 -3.37 -6.39 -3.29
C SER A 339 -4.76 -6.65 -3.85
N PHE A 340 -5.78 -6.70 -3.00
CA PHE A 340 -7.18 -6.86 -3.42
C PHE A 340 -7.69 -5.61 -4.16
N LEU A 341 -7.42 -4.41 -3.64
CA LEU A 341 -7.71 -3.15 -4.34
C LEU A 341 -7.04 -3.13 -5.72
N LYS A 342 -5.74 -3.44 -5.78
CA LYS A 342 -4.98 -3.49 -7.04
C LYS A 342 -5.57 -4.49 -8.03
N LYS A 343 -6.02 -5.66 -7.57
CA LYS A 343 -6.65 -6.68 -8.40
C LYS A 343 -7.98 -6.19 -8.99
N GLN A 344 -8.85 -5.60 -8.17
CA GLN A 344 -10.13 -5.05 -8.65
C GLN A 344 -9.92 -3.94 -9.67
N LEU A 345 -9.03 -2.98 -9.36
CA LEU A 345 -8.73 -1.88 -10.28
C LEU A 345 -8.14 -2.39 -11.59
N LEU A 346 -7.28 -3.41 -11.55
CA LEU A 346 -6.74 -4.05 -12.75
C LEU A 346 -7.85 -4.70 -13.59
N GLN A 347 -8.77 -5.44 -12.96
CA GLN A 347 -9.89 -6.07 -13.67
C GLN A 347 -10.77 -5.02 -14.37
N LEU A 348 -11.14 -3.94 -13.68
CA LEU A 348 -11.90 -2.84 -14.27
C LEU A 348 -11.13 -2.14 -15.40
N SER A 349 -9.83 -1.93 -15.23
CA SER A 349 -8.96 -1.35 -16.25
C SER A 349 -8.90 -2.20 -17.51
N LEU A 350 -8.84 -3.53 -17.35
CA LEU A 350 -8.84 -4.48 -18.46
C LEU A 350 -10.19 -4.49 -19.17
N SER A 351 -11.32 -4.50 -18.45
CA SER A 351 -12.65 -4.39 -19.04
C SER A 351 -12.83 -3.08 -19.81
N ARG A 352 -12.33 -1.97 -19.25
CA ARG A 352 -12.33 -0.67 -19.94
C ARG A 352 -11.47 -0.70 -21.21
N TRP A 353 -10.29 -1.30 -21.15
CA TRP A 353 -9.42 -1.42 -22.33
C TRP A 353 -10.07 -2.30 -23.41
N GLN A 354 -10.71 -3.41 -23.03
CA GLN A 354 -11.46 -4.25 -23.96
C GLN A 354 -12.59 -3.45 -24.63
N ALA A 355 -13.37 -2.69 -23.87
CA ALA A 355 -14.40 -1.83 -24.45
C ALA A 355 -13.83 -0.76 -25.38
N GLU A 356 -12.66 -0.17 -25.10
CA GLU A 356 -12.01 0.76 -26.03
C GLU A 356 -11.52 0.08 -27.31
N TRP A 357 -11.14 -1.20 -27.24
CA TRP A 357 -10.78 -2.01 -28.40
C TRP A 357 -12.00 -2.34 -29.26
N ASP A 358 -13.07 -2.85 -28.64
CA ASP A 358 -14.29 -3.28 -29.33
C ASP A 358 -15.00 -2.11 -30.04
N ASN A 359 -14.91 -0.90 -29.49
CA ASN A 359 -15.47 0.32 -30.09
C ASN A 359 -14.51 1.05 -31.03
N GLY A 360 -13.30 0.52 -31.25
CA GLY A 360 -12.30 1.14 -32.11
C GLY A 360 -12.63 0.90 -33.59
N GLU A 361 -12.73 1.97 -34.38
CA GLU A 361 -12.97 1.89 -35.84
C GLU A 361 -11.75 1.36 -36.64
N THR A 362 -10.61 1.11 -35.97
CA THR A 362 -9.35 0.67 -36.59
C THR A 362 -8.97 -0.75 -36.14
N GLY A 363 -9.91 -1.68 -36.35
CA GLY A 363 -9.71 -3.13 -36.29
C GLY A 363 -9.34 -3.70 -37.64
#